data_AF-A0A965JMV2-F1
#
_entry.id   AF-A0A965JMV2-F1
#
_cell.length_a   1.000
_cell.length_b   1.000
_cell.length_c   1.000
_cell.angle_alpha   90.00
_cell.angle_beta   90.00
_cell.angle_gamma   90.00
#
_symmetry.space_group_name_H-M   'P 1'
#
loop_
_entity.id
_entity.type
_entity.pdbx_description
1 polymer ?
#
loop_
_entity_poly.entity_id
_entity_poly.type
_entity_poly.pdbx_seq_one_letter_code
_entity_poly.pdbx_strand_id
1 'polypeptide(L)'
;VERITGRFTCAKCGAGYHDHFKQTKVAGVCDACGATEFKRRPDDNEETVRTRMTEYRAKTAPILPIYEGRGLLKKVDGMAAIETVTGQIEAILG
;
A
#
# COMPACT_ATOMS: atom_id res chain seq x y z
N VAL A 1 -8.65 1.98 -5.68
CA VAL A 1 -9.33 0.70 -5.35
C VAL A 1 -8.47 -0.45 -5.84
N GLU A 2 -8.11 -0.47 -7.13
CA GLU A 2 -7.27 -1.48 -7.78
C GLU A 2 -6.04 -1.91 -6.98
N ARG A 3 -5.22 -0.95 -6.51
CA ARG A 3 -4.01 -1.21 -5.71
C ARG A 3 -4.23 -2.11 -4.48
N ILE A 4 -5.44 -2.09 -3.92
CA ILE A 4 -5.80 -2.90 -2.74
C ILE A 4 -6.40 -4.23 -3.18
N THR A 5 -7.32 -4.23 -4.15
CA THR A 5 -8.04 -5.43 -4.56
C THR A 5 -7.15 -6.46 -5.26
N GLY A 6 -6.09 -6.02 -5.94
CA GLY A 6 -5.14 -6.93 -6.59
C GLY A 6 -4.04 -7.47 -5.67
N ARG A 7 -4.11 -7.20 -4.36
CA ARG A 7 -3.04 -7.56 -3.41
C ARG A 7 -3.12 -9.01 -2.98
N PHE A 8 -1.96 -9.67 -2.95
CA PHE A 8 -1.81 -11.00 -2.36
C PHE A 8 -0.43 -11.15 -1.72
N THR A 9 -0.29 -12.12 -0.82
CA THR A 9 0.90 -12.25 0.02
C THR A 9 1.34 -13.71 0.09
N CYS A 10 2.65 -13.97 0.09
CA CYS A 10 3.19 -15.30 0.35
C CYS A 10 2.78 -15.77 1.76
N ALA A 11 2.18 -16.96 1.85
CA ALA A 11 1.70 -17.53 3.09
C ALA A 11 2.81 -17.87 4.10
N LYS A 12 4.04 -18.09 3.61
CA LYS A 12 5.20 -18.51 4.40
C LYS A 12 6.00 -17.33 4.97
N CYS A 13 6.30 -16.32 4.15
CA CYS A 13 7.23 -15.25 4.54
C CYS A 13 6.61 -13.84 4.55
N GLY A 14 5.33 -13.69 4.20
CA GLY A 14 4.67 -12.39 4.22
C GLY A 14 5.05 -11.44 3.09
N ALA A 15 5.85 -11.87 2.11
CA ALA A 15 6.19 -11.05 0.95
C ALA A 15 4.92 -10.67 0.16
N GLY A 16 4.71 -9.36 -0.03
CA GLY A 16 3.55 -8.82 -0.74
C GLY A 16 3.80 -8.70 -2.25
N TYR A 17 2.74 -9.01 -3.00
CA TYR A 17 2.66 -9.00 -4.46
C TYR A 17 1.35 -8.35 -4.91
N HIS A 18 1.25 -8.10 -6.21
CA HIS A 18 0.06 -7.56 -6.85
C HIS A 18 -0.13 -8.16 -8.24
N ASP A 19 -1.37 -8.30 -8.66
CA ASP A 19 -1.75 -8.87 -9.96
C ASP A 19 -1.18 -8.11 -11.19
N HIS A 20 -0.73 -6.87 -11.02
CA HIS A 20 -0.29 -5.97 -12.08
C HIS A 20 0.98 -5.21 -11.71
N PHE A 21 1.02 -4.60 -10.52
CA PHE A 21 2.12 -3.69 -10.15
C PHE A 21 3.37 -4.40 -9.60
N LYS A 22 3.25 -5.64 -9.10
CA LYS A 22 4.36 -6.40 -8.53
C LYS A 22 4.07 -7.89 -8.61
N GLN A 23 4.20 -8.44 -9.81
CA GLN A 23 4.01 -9.86 -10.05
C GLN A 23 5.23 -10.66 -9.57
N THR A 24 5.02 -11.96 -9.37
CA THR A 24 6.12 -12.90 -9.14
C THR A 24 6.94 -13.05 -10.42
N LYS A 25 8.26 -13.24 -10.30
CA LYS A 25 9.12 -13.49 -11.46
C LYS A 25 8.77 -14.82 -12.14
N VAL A 26 8.42 -15.82 -11.34
CA VAL A 26 7.90 -17.11 -11.79
C VAL A 26 6.49 -17.26 -11.24
N ALA A 27 5.52 -17.47 -12.14
CA ALA A 27 4.12 -17.57 -11.78
C ALA A 27 3.90 -18.60 -10.66
N GLY A 28 3.30 -18.15 -9.55
CA GLY A 28 3.02 -19.02 -8.41
C GLY A 28 4.23 -19.37 -7.54
N VAL A 29 5.36 -18.67 -7.67
CA VAL A 29 6.55 -18.90 -6.83
C VAL A 29 6.96 -17.58 -6.16
N CYS A 30 7.13 -17.61 -4.84
CA CYS A 30 7.56 -16.45 -4.09
C CYS A 30 9.04 -16.12 -4.39
N ASP A 31 9.29 -14.93 -4.93
CA ASP A 31 10.64 -14.44 -5.25
C ASP A 31 11.58 -14.35 -4.02
N ALA A 32 11.02 -14.29 -2.81
CA ALA A 32 11.79 -14.13 -1.57
C ALA A 32 12.15 -15.47 -0.89
N CYS A 33 11.32 -16.51 -1.02
CA CYS A 33 11.51 -17.75 -0.25
C CYS A 33 11.17 -19.05 -1.01
N GLY A 34 10.78 -18.95 -2.28
CA GLY A 34 10.46 -20.10 -3.14
C GLY A 34 9.14 -20.82 -2.82
N ALA A 35 8.40 -20.40 -1.79
CA ALA A 35 7.11 -21.01 -1.47
C ALA A 35 6.05 -20.72 -2.55
N THR A 36 5.10 -21.64 -2.70
CA THR A 36 4.04 -21.58 -3.72
C THR A 36 2.66 -21.29 -3.14
N GLU A 37 2.55 -21.21 -1.81
CA GLU A 37 1.31 -20.84 -1.13
C GLU A 37 1.19 -19.33 -0.99
N PHE A 38 0.05 -18.80 -1.43
CA PHE A 38 -0.30 -17.38 -1.32
C PHE A 38 -1.68 -17.22 -0.68
N LYS A 39 -1.86 -16.09 -0.02
CA LYS A 39 -3.11 -15.70 0.64
C LYS A 39 -3.54 -14.33 0.14
N ARG A 40 -4.85 -14.19 -0.04
CA ARG A 40 -5.52 -12.90 -0.23
C ARG A 40 -6.32 -12.59 1.01
N ARG A 41 -6.45 -11.31 1.32
CA ARG A 41 -7.30 -10.90 2.45
C ARG A 41 -8.75 -10.80 1.97
N PRO A 42 -9.72 -11.29 2.74
CA PRO A 42 -11.12 -11.25 2.34
C PRO A 42 -11.68 -9.81 2.24
N ASP A 43 -11.07 -8.86 2.97
CA ASP A 43 -11.45 -7.43 2.95
C ASP A 43 -10.89 -6.65 1.74
N ASP A 44 -10.09 -7.28 0.89
CA ASP A 44 -9.53 -6.66 -0.34
C ASP A 44 -10.49 -6.78 -1.53
N ASN A 45 -11.76 -6.40 -1.32
CA ASN A 45 -12.79 -6.29 -2.36
C ASN A 45 -13.23 -4.82 -2.53
N GLU A 46 -13.81 -4.48 -3.68
CA GLU A 46 -14.14 -3.11 -4.04
C GLU A 46 -15.08 -2.43 -3.05
N GLU A 47 -16.16 -3.12 -2.66
CA GLU A 47 -17.15 -2.61 -1.71
C GLU A 47 -16.50 -2.25 -0.37
N THR A 48 -15.75 -3.18 0.20
CA THR A 48 -15.07 -2.99 1.49
C THR A 48 -14.04 -1.87 1.42
N VAL A 49 -13.28 -1.79 0.32
CA VAL A 49 -12.29 -0.73 0.11
C VAL A 49 -12.96 0.64 0.02
N ARG A 50 -14.07 0.77 -0.72
CA ARG A 50 -14.80 2.04 -0.84
C ARG A 50 -15.34 2.49 0.51
N THR A 51 -15.96 1.59 1.26
CA THR A 51 -16.45 1.87 2.62
C THR A 51 -15.32 2.37 3.52
N ARG A 52 -14.18 1.66 3.55
CA ARG A 52 -13.01 2.07 4.33
C ARG A 52 -12.44 3.43 3.92
N MET A 53 -12.46 3.77 2.63
CA MET A 53 -12.02 5.10 2.17
C MET A 53 -12.96 6.21 2.63
N THR A 54 -14.27 5.96 2.66
CA THR A 54 -15.25 6.89 3.24
C THR A 54 -14.99 7.09 4.74
N GLU A 55 -14.78 5.99 5.48
CA GLU A 55 -14.45 6.06 6.90
C GLU A 55 -13.13 6.78 7.18
N TYR A 56 -12.08 6.52 6.39
CA TYR A 56 -10.80 7.21 6.48
C TYR A 56 -10.99 8.73 6.32
N ARG A 57 -11.77 9.17 5.33
CA ARG A 57 -12.06 10.60 5.13
C ARG A 57 -12.83 11.22 6.29
N ALA A 58 -13.75 10.46 6.90
CA ALA A 58 -14.55 10.95 8.02
C ALA A 58 -13.78 10.97 9.35
N LYS A 59 -12.94 9.97 9.60
CA LYS A 59 -12.35 9.72 10.94
C LYS A 59 -10.85 9.99 11.01
N THR A 60 -10.11 9.80 9.92
CA THR A 60 -8.64 9.93 9.90
C THR A 60 -8.17 11.21 9.23
N ALA A 61 -8.71 11.57 8.06
CA ALA A 61 -8.32 12.80 7.36
C ALA A 61 -8.45 14.10 8.19
N PRO A 62 -9.39 14.25 9.15
CA PRO A 62 -9.45 15.43 10.01
C PRO A 62 -8.24 15.68 10.91
N ILE A 63 -7.30 14.73 11.03
CA ILE A 63 -6.03 14.99 11.73
C ILE A 63 -5.08 15.87 10.90
N LEU A 64 -5.25 15.94 9.58
CA LEU A 64 -4.34 16.65 8.68
C LEU A 64 -4.22 18.16 9.03
N PRO A 65 -5.31 18.92 9.24
CA PRO A 65 -5.22 20.32 9.65
C PRO A 65 -4.47 20.53 10.97
N ILE A 66 -4.54 19.57 11.90
CA ILE A 66 -3.83 19.65 13.19
C ILE A 66 -2.31 19.55 12.97
N TYR A 67 -1.85 18.60 12.14
CA TYR A 67 -0.42 18.47 11.82
C TYR A 67 0.08 19.60 10.91
N GLU A 68 -0.76 20.10 10.01
CA GLU A 68 -0.45 21.24 9.14
C GLU A 68 -0.28 22.53 9.96
N GLY A 69 -1.21 22.81 10.89
CA GLY A 69 -1.11 23.97 11.79
C GLY A 69 0.09 23.93 12.74
N ARG A 70 0.66 22.74 13.00
CA ARG A 70 1.90 22.57 13.77
C ARG A 70 3.17 22.61 12.90
N GLY A 71 3.04 22.74 11.57
CA GLY A 71 4.17 22.68 10.64
C GLY A 71 4.81 21.29 10.50
N LEU A 72 4.16 20.24 11.01
CA LEU A 72 4.66 18.86 11.03
C LEU A 72 4.24 18.06 9.80
N LEU A 73 3.17 18.48 9.11
CA LEU A 73 2.68 17.78 7.93
C LEU A 73 3.63 17.98 6.74
N LYS A 74 4.08 16.86 6.16
CA LYS A 74 4.81 16.82 4.89
C LYS A 74 4.08 15.88 3.95
N LYS A 75 3.83 16.32 2.71
CA LYS A 75 3.04 15.58 1.71
C LYS A 75 3.99 14.94 0.70
N VAL A 76 3.69 13.70 0.33
CA VAL A 76 4.41 12.93 -0.70
C VAL A 76 3.39 12.39 -1.71
N ASP A 77 3.78 12.30 -2.97
CA ASP A 77 2.93 11.72 -4.01
C ASP A 77 3.04 10.19 -3.99
N GLY A 78 2.13 9.55 -3.26
CA GLY A 78 2.09 8.09 -3.15
C GLY A 78 1.71 7.33 -4.43
N MET A 79 1.42 8.02 -5.55
CA MET A 79 1.16 7.41 -6.86
C MET A 79 2.38 7.38 -7.77
N ALA A 80 3.48 8.05 -7.40
CA ALA A 80 4.74 8.01 -8.14
C ALA A 80 5.44 6.63 -8.03
N ALA A 81 6.47 6.42 -8.84
CA ALA A 81 7.33 5.24 -8.76
C ALA A 81 7.96 5.10 -7.36
N ILE A 82 8.27 3.87 -6.94
CA ILE A 82 8.79 3.58 -5.59
C ILE A 82 10.04 4.42 -5.31
N GLU A 83 10.96 4.47 -6.25
CA GLU A 83 12.22 5.20 -6.16
C GLU A 83 11.97 6.72 -6.00
N THR A 84 10.99 7.25 -6.74
CA THR A 84 10.57 8.65 -6.62
C THR A 84 9.98 8.95 -5.25
N VAL A 85 9.10 8.08 -4.73
CA VAL A 85 8.51 8.23 -3.40
C VAL A 85 9.58 8.17 -2.32
N THR A 86 10.54 7.24 -2.42
CA THR A 86 11.69 7.15 -1.51
C THR A 86 12.47 8.46 -1.49
N GLY A 87 12.83 8.99 -2.66
CA GLY A 87 13.57 10.26 -2.75
C GLY A 87 12.80 11.46 -2.17
N GLN A 88 11.47 11.51 -2.34
CA GLN A 88 10.64 12.54 -1.70
C GLN A 88 10.68 12.45 -0.17
N ILE A 89 10.65 11.24 0.39
CA ILE A 89 10.72 11.02 1.84
C ILE A 89 12.10 11.38 2.38
N GLU A 90 13.18 10.97 1.72
CA GLU A 90 14.56 11.31 2.11
C GLU A 90 14.77 12.83 2.11
N ALA A 91 14.30 13.53 1.08
CA ALA A 91 14.38 15.00 1.00
C ALA A 91 13.62 15.72 2.12
N ILE A 92 12.58 15.10 2.68
CA ILE A 92 11.83 15.64 3.82
C ILE A 92 12.58 15.42 5.14
N LEU A 93 13.28 14.29 5.28
CA LEU A 93 13.94 13.90 6.53
C LEU A 93 15.34 14.52 6.69
N GLY A 94 16.03 14.82 5.59
CA GLY A 94 17.39 15.38 5.60
C GLY A 94 18.47 14.32 5.75
#